data_AF-A0A934KAW0-F1
#
_entry.id   AF-A0A934KAW0-F1
#
_cell.length_a   1.000
_cell.length_b   1.000
_cell.length_c   1.000
_cell.angle_alpha   90.00
_cell.angle_beta   90.00
_cell.angle_gamma   90.00
#
_symmetry.space_group_name_H-M   'P 1'
#
loop_
_entity.id
_entity.type
_entity.pdbx_description
1 polymer ?
#
loop_
_entity_poly.entity_id
_entity_poly.type
_entity_poly.pdbx_seq_one_letter_code
_entity_poly.pdbx_strand_id
1 'polypeptide(L)'
;MDKRTGAFLSYLLGWITGLIMLFVGKNDPDVKYHAAQSLVFFGSLTVLNFVLGILGSLTHTLFFIGWITNLIGLFGFIMWIICLYRAWSGGGARFQIPLVGGLVSPYAEQIANSVT
;
A
#
# COMPACT_ATOMS: atom_id res chain seq x y z
N MET A 1 18.01 9.67 6.59
CA MET A 1 16.71 10.24 6.17
C MET A 1 15.86 10.36 7.42
N ASP A 2 15.17 11.47 7.59
CA ASP A 2 14.26 11.63 8.73
C ASP A 2 13.00 10.76 8.54
N LYS A 3 12.38 10.41 9.66
CA LYS A 3 11.21 9.53 9.73
C LYS A 3 10.02 10.02 8.90
N ARG A 4 9.74 11.34 8.90
CA ARG A 4 8.62 11.93 8.14
C ARG A 4 8.82 11.72 6.64
N THR A 5 9.99 12.10 6.13
CA THR A 5 10.33 11.93 4.72
C THR A 5 10.28 10.45 4.33
N GLY A 6 10.84 9.56 5.17
CA GLY A 6 10.87 8.13 4.86
C GLY A 6 9.47 7.49 4.82
N ALA A 7 8.62 7.82 5.79
CA ALA A 7 7.24 7.33 5.82
C ALA A 7 6.44 7.82 4.60
N PHE A 8 6.60 9.09 4.21
CA PHE A 8 5.94 9.64 3.02
C PHE A 8 6.41 8.97 1.73
N LEU A 9 7.74 8.85 1.54
CA LEU A 9 8.31 8.20 0.36
C LEU A 9 7.88 6.74 0.22
N SER A 10 7.64 6.05 1.33
CA SER A 10 7.13 4.67 1.33
C SER A 10 5.80 4.52 0.56
N TYR A 11 5.02 5.59 0.45
CA TYR A 11 3.73 5.57 -0.28
C TYR A 11 3.76 6.28 -1.63
N LEU A 12 4.81 7.05 -1.94
CA LEU A 12 4.83 7.97 -3.09
C LEU A 12 4.49 7.30 -4.43
N LEU A 13 5.08 6.14 -4.72
CA LEU A 13 4.78 5.35 -5.93
C LEU A 13 4.17 3.99 -5.55
N GLY A 14 3.32 3.99 -4.51
CA GLY A 14 2.67 2.79 -4.00
C GLY A 14 3.68 1.73 -3.55
N TRP A 15 3.47 0.49 -3.98
CA TRP A 15 4.29 -0.64 -3.55
C TRP A 15 5.74 -0.59 -4.05
N ILE A 16 6.02 0.15 -5.14
CA ILE A 16 7.38 0.26 -5.70
C ILE A 16 8.28 1.01 -4.73
N THR A 17 7.88 2.22 -4.30
CA THR A 17 8.64 2.94 -3.29
C THR A 17 8.53 2.29 -1.92
N GLY A 18 7.41 1.62 -1.62
CA GLY A 18 7.30 0.75 -0.44
C GLY A 18 8.43 -0.29 -0.39
N LEU A 19 8.65 -1.02 -1.48
CA LEU A 19 9.72 -2.02 -1.59
C LEU A 19 11.11 -1.41 -1.43
N ILE A 20 11.38 -0.28 -2.10
CA ILE A 20 12.67 0.43 -1.99
C ILE A 20 12.91 0.87 -0.54
N MET A 21 11.91 1.52 0.06
CA MET A 21 11.98 2.06 1.41
C MET A 21 12.07 0.99 2.49
N LEU A 22 11.62 -0.23 2.21
CA LEU A 22 11.75 -1.37 3.11
C LEU A 22 13.22 -1.67 3.42
N PHE A 23 14.11 -1.46 2.45
CA PHE A 23 15.55 -1.67 2.59
C PHE A 23 16.31 -0.37 2.87
N VAL A 24 15.94 0.74 2.22
CA VAL A 24 16.62 2.04 2.41
C VAL A 24 16.32 2.64 3.78
N GLY A 25 15.07 2.52 4.24
CA GLY A 25 14.59 3.04 5.53
C GLY A 25 14.65 2.05 6.68
N LYS A 26 15.28 0.88 6.50
CA LYS A 26 15.16 -0.28 7.40
C LYS A 26 15.59 -0.04 8.86
N ASN A 27 16.47 0.95 9.09
CA ASN A 27 16.99 1.29 10.40
C ASN A 27 15.99 2.11 11.25
N ASP A 28 14.96 2.68 10.63
CA ASP A 28 13.87 3.33 11.35
C ASP A 28 12.65 2.38 11.36
N PRO A 29 12.19 1.92 12.53
CA PRO A 29 11.13 0.93 12.62
C PRO A 29 9.80 1.43 12.05
N ASP A 30 9.54 2.74 12.07
CA ASP A 30 8.29 3.31 11.58
C ASP A 30 8.32 3.49 10.07
N VAL A 31 9.45 3.95 9.53
CA VAL A 31 9.65 3.96 8.06
C VAL A 31 9.57 2.56 7.50
N LYS A 32 10.20 1.58 8.15
CA LYS A 32 10.15 0.17 7.75
C LYS A 32 8.73 -0.40 7.78
N TYR A 33 7.93 -0.06 8.80
CA TYR A 33 6.52 -0.43 8.86
C TYR A 33 5.70 0.22 7.73
N HIS A 34 5.89 1.52 7.46
CA HIS A 34 5.18 2.21 6.38
C HIS A 34 5.52 1.62 5.00
N ALA A 35 6.78 1.30 4.78
CA ALA A 35 7.27 0.59 3.60
C ALA A 35 6.59 -0.77 3.43
N ALA A 36 6.55 -1.59 4.48
CA ALA A 36 5.87 -2.88 4.47
C ALA A 36 4.35 -2.74 4.26
N GLN A 37 3.69 -1.79 4.95
CA GLN A 37 2.26 -1.51 4.79
C GLN A 37 1.92 -1.07 3.36
N SER A 38 2.79 -0.26 2.74
CA SER A 38 2.66 0.15 1.34
C SER A 38 2.79 -1.04 0.39
N LEU A 39 3.82 -1.87 0.60
CA LEU A 39 4.08 -3.08 -0.19
C LEU A 39 2.89 -4.05 -0.14
N VAL A 40 2.39 -4.35 1.05
CA VAL A 40 1.25 -5.27 1.23
C VAL A 40 -0.01 -4.69 0.57
N PHE A 41 -0.37 -3.45 0.89
CA PHE A 41 -1.64 -2.89 0.42
C PHE A 41 -1.64 -2.65 -1.09
N PHE A 42 -0.69 -1.86 -1.61
CA PHE A 42 -0.67 -1.53 -3.03
C PHE A 42 -0.24 -2.72 -3.89
N GLY A 43 0.63 -3.60 -3.40
CA GLY A 43 1.01 -4.82 -4.11
C GLY A 43 -0.17 -5.76 -4.27
N SER A 44 -0.93 -6.00 -3.20
CA SER A 44 -2.15 -6.81 -3.25
C SER A 44 -3.20 -6.17 -4.15
N LEU A 45 -3.36 -4.85 -4.11
CA LEU A 45 -4.29 -4.13 -4.99
C LEU A 45 -3.90 -4.25 -6.47
N THR A 46 -2.60 -4.17 -6.79
CA THR A 46 -2.10 -4.39 -8.16
C THR A 46 -2.39 -5.81 -8.62
N VAL A 47 -2.08 -6.83 -7.80
CA VAL A 47 -2.37 -8.24 -8.12
C VAL A 47 -3.86 -8.47 -8.34
N LEU A 48 -4.72 -7.93 -7.47
CA LEU A 48 -6.17 -8.03 -7.59
C LEU A 48 -6.69 -7.43 -8.91
N ASN A 49 -6.23 -6.22 -9.26
CA ASN A 49 -6.62 -5.58 -10.52
C ASN A 49 -6.16 -6.38 -11.74
N PHE A 50 -4.94 -6.92 -11.70
CA PHE A 50 -4.42 -7.75 -12.78
C PHE A 50 -5.24 -9.03 -12.98
N VAL A 51 -5.56 -9.75 -11.90
CA VAL A 51 -6.39 -10.96 -11.94
C VAL A 51 -7.79 -10.66 -12.46
N LEU A 52 -8.44 -9.59 -11.97
CA LEU A 52 -9.76 -9.18 -12.46
C LEU A 52 -9.75 -8.79 -13.94
N GLY A 53 -8.68 -8.14 -14.40
CA GLY A 53 -8.49 -7.79 -15.82
C GLY A 53 -8.42 -9.02 -16.72
N ILE A 54 -7.66 -10.04 -16.32
CA ILE A 54 -7.58 -11.32 -17.03
C ILE A 54 -8.96 -11.99 -17.07
N LEU A 55 -9.64 -12.11 -15.92
CA LEU A 55 -10.95 -12.75 -15.83
C LEU A 55 -11.99 -12.04 -16.70
N GLY A 56 -12.02 -10.71 -16.68
CA GLY A 56 -12.91 -9.91 -17.52
C GLY A 56 -12.66 -10.09 -19.02
N SER A 57 -11.39 -10.23 -19.42
CA SER A 57 -11.04 -10.49 -20.82
C SER A 57 -11.45 -11.88 -21.30
N LEU A 58 -11.42 -12.90 -20.44
CA LEU A 58 -11.71 -14.29 -20.82
C LEU A 58 -13.22 -14.61 -20.89
N THR A 59 -14.05 -13.90 -20.13
CA THR A 59 -15.45 -14.26 -19.89
C THR A 59 -16.46 -13.41 -20.66
N HIS A 60 -16.02 -12.36 -21.36
CA HIS A 60 -16.88 -11.35 -22.01
C HIS A 60 -17.90 -10.67 -21.07
N THR A 61 -17.87 -10.90 -19.76
CA THR A 61 -18.70 -10.21 -18.74
C THR A 61 -18.16 -8.81 -18.40
N LEU A 62 -17.63 -8.13 -19.43
CA LEU A 62 -16.80 -6.93 -19.33
C LEU A 62 -17.53 -5.77 -18.64
N PHE A 63 -18.86 -5.71 -18.77
CA PHE A 63 -19.65 -4.64 -18.18
C PHE A 63 -19.59 -4.65 -16.65
N PHE A 64 -20.00 -5.74 -15.97
CA PHE A 64 -20.05 -5.78 -14.51
C PHE A 64 -18.67 -5.74 -13.85
N ILE A 65 -17.69 -6.45 -14.41
CA ILE A 65 -16.32 -6.49 -13.87
C ILE A 65 -15.66 -5.11 -13.99
N GLY A 66 -15.93 -4.36 -15.08
CA GLY A 66 -15.42 -3.01 -15.27
C GLY A 66 -15.88 -2.02 -14.19
N TRP A 67 -17.11 -2.10 -13.72
CA TRP A 67 -17.57 -1.24 -12.61
C TRP A 67 -16.83 -1.56 -11.30
N ILE A 68 -16.61 -2.84 -11.01
CA ILE A 68 -15.91 -3.29 -9.80
C ILE A 68 -14.45 -2.81 -9.81
N THR A 69 -13.74 -2.95 -10.94
CA THR A 69 -12.34 -2.50 -11.03
C THR A 69 -12.22 -0.98 -10.87
N ASN A 70 -13.16 -0.20 -11.41
CA ASN A 70 -13.21 1.24 -11.19
C ASN A 70 -13.42 1.61 -9.71
N LEU A 71 -14.32 0.92 -9.01
CA LEU A 71 -14.54 1.14 -7.57
C LEU A 71 -13.32 0.77 -6.73
N ILE A 72 -12.65 -0.34 -7.06
CA ILE A 72 -11.40 -0.76 -6.42
C ILE A 72 -10.30 0.28 -6.66
N GLY A 73 -10.18 0.79 -7.89
CA GLY A 73 -9.24 1.84 -8.25
C GLY A 73 -9.49 3.14 -7.48
N LEU A 74 -10.75 3.56 -7.38
CA LEU A 74 -11.14 4.74 -6.59
C LEU A 74 -10.84 4.55 -5.10
N PHE A 75 -11.18 3.40 -4.53
CA PHE A 75 -10.84 3.06 -3.15
C PHE A 75 -9.32 3.11 -2.92
N GLY A 76 -8.54 2.48 -3.80
CA GLY A 76 -7.08 2.51 -3.75
C GLY A 76 -6.50 3.91 -3.82
N PHE A 77 -7.04 4.75 -4.71
CA PHE A 77 -6.64 6.15 -4.86
C PHE A 77 -6.95 6.98 -3.60
N ILE A 78 -8.13 6.81 -3.01
CA ILE A 78 -8.49 7.46 -1.74
C ILE A 78 -7.53 7.03 -0.63
N MET A 79 -7.28 5.72 -0.50
CA MET A 79 -6.35 5.20 0.51
C MET A 79 -4.92 5.70 0.29
N TRP A 80 -4.49 5.85 -0.96
CA TRP A 80 -3.19 6.44 -1.30
C TRP A 80 -3.04 7.87 -0.82
N ILE A 81 -4.02 8.73 -1.10
CA ILE A 81 -4.03 10.11 -0.59
C ILE A 81 -4.03 10.14 0.94
N ILE A 82 -4.84 9.30 1.59
CA ILE A 82 -4.86 9.19 3.06
C ILE A 82 -3.48 8.79 3.59
N CYS A 83 -2.82 7.82 2.96
CA CYS A 83 -1.51 7.36 3.40
C CYS A 83 -0.45 8.46 3.28
N LEU A 84 -0.39 9.15 2.14
CA LEU A 84 0.52 10.29 1.93
C LEU A 84 0.28 11.40 2.95
N TYR A 85 -0.98 11.80 3.12
CA TYR A 85 -1.36 12.87 4.03
C TYR A 85 -1.03 12.52 5.48
N ARG A 86 -1.38 11.32 5.96
CA ARG A 86 -1.13 10.90 7.34
C ARG A 86 0.34 10.65 7.62
N ALA A 87 1.09 10.10 6.67
CA ALA A 87 2.53 9.93 6.82
C ALA A 87 3.25 11.28 6.96
N TRP A 88 2.82 12.29 6.19
CA TRP A 88 3.40 13.63 6.27
C TRP A 88 2.95 14.41 7.52
N SER A 89 1.64 14.57 7.70
CA SER A 89 1.06 15.36 8.80
C SER A 89 1.29 14.75 10.18
N GLY A 90 1.32 13.42 10.27
CA GLY A 90 1.65 12.68 11.50
C GLY A 90 3.14 12.60 11.80
N GLY A 91 4.00 13.28 11.03
CA GLY A 91 5.45 13.24 11.24
C GLY A 91 6.08 11.86 11.07
N GLY A 92 5.45 10.99 10.27
CA GLY A 92 5.85 9.61 10.06
C GLY A 92 5.49 8.66 11.21
N ALA A 93 4.66 9.06 12.17
CA ALA A 93 4.16 8.15 13.20
C ALA A 93 3.32 7.03 12.57
N ARG A 94 3.49 5.79 13.08
CA ARG A 94 2.75 4.63 12.59
C ARG A 94 1.25 4.85 12.62
N PHE A 95 0.60 4.39 11.57
CA PHE A 95 -0.85 4.30 11.51
C PHE A 95 -1.28 3.12 10.64
N GLN A 96 -2.46 2.61 10.93
CA GLN A 96 -3.11 1.61 10.09
C GLN A 96 -3.97 2.29 9.02
N ILE A 97 -4.01 1.69 7.84
CA ILE A 97 -4.88 2.12 6.74
C ILE A 97 -6.35 1.98 7.19
N PRO A 98 -7.17 3.04 7.14
CA PRO A 98 -8.60 2.94 7.47
C PRO A 98 -9.30 1.81 6.71
N LEU A 99 -10.30 1.17 7.32
CA LEU A 99 -11.13 0.09 6.76
C LEU A 99 -10.40 -1.25 6.53
N VAL A 100 -9.11 -1.25 6.18
CA VAL A 100 -8.34 -2.47 5.85
C VAL A 100 -7.18 -2.73 6.81
N GLY A 101 -7.00 -1.91 7.84
CA GLY A 101 -5.90 -2.01 8.80
C GLY A 101 -5.80 -3.38 9.48
N GLY A 102 -6.94 -3.94 9.92
CA GLY A 102 -6.97 -5.27 10.53
C GLY A 102 -6.51 -6.40 9.62
N LEU A 103 -6.62 -6.22 8.29
CA LEU A 103 -6.12 -7.17 7.29
C LEU A 103 -4.67 -6.89 6.92
N VAL A 104 -4.30 -5.62 6.70
CA VAL A 104 -2.98 -5.23 6.17
C VAL A 104 -1.89 -5.23 7.24
N SER A 105 -2.19 -4.71 8.43
CA SER A 105 -1.19 -4.48 9.47
C SER A 105 -0.47 -5.74 9.96
N PRO A 106 -1.13 -6.91 10.16
CA PRO A 106 -0.42 -8.13 10.55
C PRO A 106 0.67 -8.54 9.55
N TYR A 107 0.37 -8.50 8.25
CA TYR A 107 1.35 -8.82 7.21
C TYR A 107 2.43 -7.74 7.07
N ALA A 108 2.07 -6.48 7.27
CA ALA A 108 3.03 -5.38 7.30
C ALA A 108 4.05 -5.54 8.43
N GLU A 109 3.62 -5.90 9.64
CA GLU A 109 4.52 -6.20 10.76
C GLU A 109 5.40 -7.42 10.45
N GLN A 110 4.82 -8.49 9.91
CA GLN A 110 5.57 -9.69 9.55
C GLN A 110 6.70 -9.38 8.54
N ILE A 111 6.40 -8.60 7.50
CA ILE A 111 7.39 -8.19 6.49
C ILE A 111 8.42 -7.22 7.08
N ALA A 112 7.99 -6.25 7.88
CA ALA A 112 8.91 -5.32 8.52
C ALA A 112 9.91 -6.03 9.45
N ASN A 113 9.47 -7.09 10.14
CA ASN A 113 10.30 -7.87 11.05
C ASN A 113 11.21 -8.87 10.33
N SER A 114 10.90 -9.28 9.09
CA SER A 114 11.77 -10.18 8.32
C SER A 114 12.96 -9.48 7.68
N VAL A 115 12.91 -8.15 7.55
CA VAL A 115 14.01 -7.33 7.01
C VAL A 115 14.89 -6.80 8.14
N THR A 116 16.10 -7.37 8.24
CA THR A 116 17.20 -6.97 9.14
C THR A 116 18.08 -5.86 8.56
#